data_AF-A0A2W7A3Z0-F1
#
_entry.id   AF-A0A2W7A3Z0-F1
#
_cell.length_a   1.000
_cell.length_b   1.000
_cell.length_c   1.000
_cell.angle_alpha   90.00
_cell.angle_beta   90.00
_cell.angle_gamma   90.00
#
_symmetry.space_group_name_H-M   'P 1'
#
loop_
_entity.id
_entity.type
_entity.pdbx_description
1 polymer ?
#
loop_
_entity_poly.entity_id
_entity_poly.type
_entity_poly.pdbx_seq_one_letter_code
_entity_poly.pdbx_strand_id
1 'polypeptide(L)'
;AQGATVVDLPALEMRSPSSWAGLDGAIAALPTFSWLILSSANAVNFFIDRLLEQGKDLRALSGLKIAVVGRKTAAVLKKRGLAPDFIPPDFVADSLVDHFPEAVAGQRLLFPRVESGGREVLVQEFTAAGAEVVEVAAYESGCPEFADPNALAALKNGRVDVITFASSKTVVHTAQLLEQGLGSQWRSRLDSVAIASIGPKTSDSCRELLGRVDIEPAEYTLDGLTEAIAAWASASSG
;
A
#
# COMPACT_ATOMS: atom_id res chain seq x y z
N ALA A 1 -0.27 -22.65 9.76
CA ALA A 1 -0.80 -22.63 8.40
C ALA A 1 -1.98 -23.60 8.34
N GLN A 2 -3.18 -23.14 7.95
CA GLN A 2 -4.46 -23.89 8.05
C GLN A 2 -4.71 -24.86 6.86
N GLY A 3 -3.67 -25.24 6.10
CA GLY A 3 -3.78 -26.24 5.02
C GLY A 3 -4.28 -25.74 3.65
N ALA A 4 -4.59 -24.44 3.50
CA ALA A 4 -5.00 -23.88 2.21
C ALA A 4 -3.85 -23.84 1.18
N THR A 5 -4.17 -24.08 -0.09
CA THR A 5 -3.26 -23.80 -1.22
C THR A 5 -3.55 -22.39 -1.72
N VAL A 6 -2.54 -21.52 -1.72
CA VAL A 6 -2.68 -20.11 -2.12
C VAL A 6 -2.22 -19.94 -3.56
N VAL A 7 -3.07 -19.30 -4.38
CA VAL A 7 -2.72 -18.82 -5.72
C VAL A 7 -2.76 -17.31 -5.69
N ASP A 8 -1.62 -16.68 -5.93
CA ASP A 8 -1.53 -15.21 -5.91
C ASP A 8 -2.11 -14.63 -7.20
N LEU A 9 -3.03 -13.68 -7.05
CA LEU A 9 -3.44 -12.76 -8.11
C LEU A 9 -3.14 -11.33 -7.61
N PRO A 10 -1.93 -10.81 -7.85
CA PRO A 10 -1.60 -9.44 -7.47
C PRO A 10 -2.57 -8.49 -8.17
N ALA A 11 -3.38 -7.78 -7.38
CA ALA A 11 -4.32 -6.77 -7.88
C ALA A 11 -3.81 -5.35 -7.63
N LEU A 12 -2.60 -5.20 -7.08
CA LEU A 12 -1.95 -3.91 -6.86
C LEU A 12 -0.47 -4.05 -7.20
N GLU A 13 0.05 -3.07 -7.93
CA GLU A 13 1.48 -2.92 -8.17
C GLU A 13 1.93 -1.51 -7.79
N MET A 14 3.20 -1.39 -7.42
CA MET A 14 3.84 -0.10 -7.22
C MET A 14 4.64 0.24 -8.46
N ARG A 15 4.45 1.44 -8.98
CA ARG A 15 5.06 1.91 -10.22
C ARG A 15 5.61 3.33 -10.07
N SER A 16 6.34 3.78 -11.08
CA SER A 16 6.76 5.18 -11.18
C SER A 16 5.54 6.13 -11.13
N PRO A 17 5.68 7.33 -10.53
CA PRO A 17 4.66 8.36 -10.60
C PRO A 17 4.52 8.88 -12.04
N SER A 18 3.45 9.63 -12.31
CA SER A 18 3.23 10.25 -13.62
C SER A 18 4.37 11.21 -14.03
N SER A 19 5.06 11.80 -13.05
CA SER A 19 6.22 12.66 -13.27
C SER A 19 7.22 12.58 -12.11
N TRP A 20 8.50 12.50 -12.45
CA TRP A 20 9.60 12.59 -11.48
C TRP A 20 10.02 14.02 -11.15
N ALA A 21 9.54 15.02 -11.89
CA ALA A 21 10.07 16.39 -11.82
C ALA A 21 10.07 16.99 -10.41
N GLY A 22 9.01 16.74 -9.64
CA GLY A 22 8.92 17.21 -8.25
C GLY A 22 9.97 16.56 -7.34
N LEU A 23 10.10 15.23 -7.41
CA LEU A 23 11.07 14.51 -6.61
C LEU A 23 12.52 14.82 -7.04
N ASP A 24 12.79 14.93 -8.33
CA ASP A 24 14.12 15.31 -8.84
C ASP A 24 14.52 16.72 -8.37
N GLY A 25 13.59 17.68 -8.42
CA GLY A 25 13.80 19.01 -7.88
C GLY A 25 14.07 19.01 -6.36
N ALA A 26 13.32 18.21 -5.61
CA ALA A 26 13.56 18.05 -4.18
C ALA A 26 14.91 17.38 -3.87
N ILE A 27 15.30 16.36 -4.64
CA ILE A 27 16.61 15.72 -4.54
C ILE A 27 17.73 16.73 -4.83
N ALA A 28 17.57 17.59 -5.81
CA ALA A 28 18.53 18.66 -6.11
C ALA A 28 18.64 19.66 -4.94
N ALA A 29 17.53 19.96 -4.26
CA ALA A 29 17.43 20.90 -3.15
C ALA A 29 17.59 20.25 -1.75
N LEU A 30 18.10 19.01 -1.63
CA LEU A 30 18.24 18.30 -0.35
C LEU A 30 18.80 19.14 0.82
N PRO A 31 19.87 19.95 0.63
CA PRO A 31 20.43 20.76 1.71
C PRO A 31 19.49 21.84 2.30
N THR A 32 18.37 22.12 1.64
CA THR A 32 17.36 23.09 2.12
C THR A 32 16.35 22.46 3.07
N PHE A 33 16.30 21.13 3.15
CA PHE A 33 15.39 20.41 4.01
C PHE A 33 16.06 20.07 5.34
N SER A 34 15.25 20.12 6.38
CA SER A 34 15.63 19.73 7.75
C SER A 34 15.28 18.28 8.04
N TRP A 35 14.18 17.80 7.47
CA TRP A 35 13.70 16.43 7.62
C TRP A 35 13.26 15.79 6.31
N LEU A 36 13.48 14.49 6.25
CA LEU A 36 12.88 13.56 5.30
C LEU A 36 11.85 12.69 6.05
N ILE A 37 10.59 12.79 5.65
CA ILE A 37 9.50 12.01 6.23
C ILE A 37 9.19 10.83 5.30
N LEU A 38 9.30 9.59 5.80
CA LEU A 38 9.03 8.38 5.03
C LEU A 38 7.94 7.56 5.73
N SER A 39 6.73 7.61 5.18
CA SER A 39 5.55 7.00 5.83
C SER A 39 5.27 5.55 5.40
N SER A 40 6.05 5.00 4.45
CA SER A 40 5.90 3.62 3.99
C SER A 40 7.22 3.03 3.49
N ALA A 41 7.31 1.70 3.49
CA ALA A 41 8.41 0.96 2.87
C ALA A 41 8.62 1.33 1.39
N ASN A 42 7.53 1.61 0.67
CA ASN A 42 7.60 2.01 -0.74
C ASN A 42 8.21 3.40 -0.88
N ALA A 43 7.81 4.37 -0.05
CA ALA A 43 8.43 5.69 -0.04
C ALA A 43 9.95 5.60 0.19
N VAL A 44 10.39 4.75 1.12
CA VAL A 44 11.83 4.50 1.36
C VAL A 44 12.52 3.99 0.09
N ASN A 45 11.98 2.93 -0.52
CA ASN A 45 12.62 2.31 -1.68
C ASN A 45 12.67 3.28 -2.86
N PHE A 46 11.53 3.80 -3.29
CA PHE A 46 11.45 4.67 -4.47
C PHE A 46 12.23 5.98 -4.30
N PHE A 47 12.24 6.57 -3.11
CA PHE A 47 13.07 7.76 -2.86
C PHE A 47 14.57 7.45 -3.01
N ILE A 48 15.05 6.38 -2.38
CA ILE A 48 16.48 6.04 -2.41
C ILE A 48 16.86 5.54 -3.81
N ASP A 49 16.03 4.73 -4.47
CA ASP A 49 16.27 4.31 -5.86
C ASP A 49 16.41 5.53 -6.77
N ARG A 50 15.48 6.49 -6.67
CA ARG A 50 15.54 7.72 -7.47
C ARG A 50 16.76 8.58 -7.13
N LEU A 51 17.14 8.70 -5.85
CA LEU A 51 18.35 9.39 -5.42
C LEU A 51 19.60 8.81 -6.11
N LEU A 52 19.72 7.48 -6.16
CA LEU A 52 20.84 6.79 -6.79
C LEU A 52 20.81 6.93 -8.32
N GLU A 53 19.63 6.86 -8.95
CA GLU A 53 19.46 7.10 -10.39
C GLU A 53 19.86 8.52 -10.81
N GLN A 54 19.68 9.51 -9.93
CA GLN A 54 20.15 10.89 -10.12
C GLN A 54 21.68 11.04 -9.93
N GLY A 55 22.42 9.93 -9.81
CA GLY A 55 23.88 9.91 -9.67
C GLY A 55 24.37 10.35 -8.30
N LYS A 56 23.48 10.50 -7.31
CA LYS A 56 23.85 10.76 -5.92
C LYS A 56 24.08 9.45 -5.15
N ASP A 57 24.61 9.57 -3.95
CA ASP A 57 24.66 8.46 -3.00
C ASP A 57 24.09 8.90 -1.63
N LEU A 58 24.06 7.97 -0.68
CA LEU A 58 23.45 8.21 0.64
C LEU A 58 24.11 9.36 1.43
N ARG A 59 25.37 9.74 1.12
CA ARG A 59 26.04 10.88 1.75
C ARG A 59 25.36 12.20 1.39
N ALA A 60 24.59 12.25 0.30
CA ALA A 60 23.76 13.40 -0.05
C ALA A 60 22.65 13.70 0.98
N LEU A 61 22.34 12.73 1.85
CA LEU A 61 21.40 12.90 2.97
C LEU A 61 22.09 13.37 4.26
N SER A 62 23.40 13.64 4.21
CA SER A 62 24.12 14.16 5.36
C SER A 62 23.53 15.49 5.84
N GLY A 63 23.22 15.58 7.13
CA GLY A 63 22.59 16.75 7.75
C GLY A 63 21.06 16.76 7.68
N LEU A 64 20.45 15.82 6.95
CA LEU A 64 19.00 15.65 6.89
C LEU A 64 18.58 14.61 7.94
N LYS A 65 17.66 14.96 8.83
CA LYS A 65 17.09 14.01 9.79
C LYS A 65 16.00 13.17 9.12
N ILE A 66 15.82 11.93 9.53
CA ILE A 66 14.86 11.00 8.91
C ILE A 66 13.82 10.57 9.94
N ALA A 67 12.55 10.88 9.68
CA ALA A 67 11.43 10.34 10.42
C ALA A 67 10.75 9.23 9.61
N VAL A 68 10.43 8.10 10.25
CA VAL A 68 9.70 7.01 9.61
C VAL A 68 8.42 6.67 10.36
N VAL A 69 7.36 6.34 9.63
CA VAL A 69 6.13 5.82 10.23
C VAL A 69 6.17 4.29 10.23
N GLY A 70 6.28 3.73 11.44
CA GLY A 70 6.15 2.29 11.69
C GLY A 70 7.43 1.47 11.60
N ARG A 71 7.46 0.39 12.39
CA ARG A 71 8.61 -0.54 12.48
C ARG A 71 8.99 -1.18 11.15
N LYS A 72 8.00 -1.50 10.30
CA LYS A 72 8.23 -2.10 8.98
C LYS A 72 9.00 -1.13 8.07
N THR A 73 8.63 0.15 8.08
CA THR A 73 9.34 1.19 7.31
C THR A 73 10.76 1.39 7.82
N ALA A 74 10.95 1.45 9.15
CA ALA A 74 12.28 1.52 9.77
C ALA A 74 13.19 0.34 9.39
N ALA A 75 12.64 -0.88 9.35
CA ALA A 75 13.38 -2.07 8.95
C ALA A 75 13.82 -2.02 7.49
N VAL A 76 12.98 -1.48 6.59
CA VAL A 76 13.33 -1.27 5.18
C VAL A 76 14.40 -0.19 5.05
N LEU A 77 14.28 0.93 5.76
CA LEU A 77 15.30 1.98 5.78
C LEU A 77 16.67 1.44 6.23
N LYS A 78 16.68 0.59 7.26
CA LYS A 78 17.90 -0.09 7.74
C LYS A 78 18.53 -0.99 6.67
N LYS A 79 17.73 -1.74 5.91
CA LYS A 79 18.22 -2.56 4.79
C LYS A 79 18.83 -1.71 3.67
N ARG A 80 18.39 -0.44 3.54
CA ARG A 80 18.95 0.54 2.61
C ARG A 80 20.17 1.28 3.16
N GLY A 81 20.67 0.91 4.35
CA GLY A 81 21.89 1.46 4.93
C GLY A 81 21.70 2.73 5.77
N LEU A 82 20.46 3.09 6.10
CA LEU A 82 20.13 4.30 6.88
C LEU A 82 19.41 3.91 8.18
N ALA A 83 19.53 4.75 9.21
CA ALA A 83 18.74 4.64 10.43
C ALA A 83 17.81 5.85 10.55
N PRO A 84 16.58 5.67 11.09
CA PRO A 84 15.72 6.80 11.38
C PRO A 84 16.20 7.52 12.64
N ASP A 85 16.12 8.86 12.62
CA ASP A 85 16.29 9.71 13.80
C ASP A 85 15.03 9.71 14.67
N PHE A 86 13.87 9.47 14.07
CA PHE A 86 12.59 9.44 14.77
C PHE A 86 11.62 8.38 14.27
N ILE A 87 10.96 7.71 15.21
CA ILE A 87 9.84 6.79 14.99
C ILE A 87 8.76 7.13 16.05
N PRO A 88 7.50 7.40 15.69
CA PRO A 88 6.46 7.72 16.66
C PRO A 88 6.10 6.50 17.53
N PRO A 89 5.71 6.70 18.81
CA PRO A 89 5.50 5.62 19.80
C PRO A 89 4.45 4.58 19.39
N ASP A 90 3.34 5.03 18.79
CA ASP A 90 2.22 4.16 18.41
C ASP A 90 2.28 3.69 16.96
N PHE A 91 3.31 4.08 16.21
CA PHE A 91 3.44 3.79 14.78
C PHE A 91 2.26 4.31 13.93
N VAL A 92 1.43 5.18 14.49
CA VAL A 92 0.32 5.86 13.81
C VAL A 92 0.82 7.18 13.24
N ALA A 93 0.41 7.48 12.02
CA ALA A 93 0.79 8.74 11.36
C ALA A 93 0.14 9.95 12.02
N ASP A 94 -1.11 9.80 12.45
CA ASP A 94 -1.96 10.84 13.03
C ASP A 94 -1.44 11.36 14.39
N SER A 95 -0.38 10.76 14.93
CA SER A 95 0.31 11.22 16.15
C SER A 95 1.75 11.66 15.88
N LEU A 96 2.18 11.69 14.61
CA LEU A 96 3.58 11.96 14.25
C LEU A 96 3.97 13.40 14.59
N VAL A 97 3.07 14.36 14.37
CA VAL A 97 3.32 15.78 14.64
C VAL A 97 3.37 16.05 16.15
N ASP A 98 2.45 15.47 16.91
CA ASP A 98 2.37 15.66 18.37
C ASP A 98 3.60 15.14 19.13
N HIS A 99 4.23 14.09 18.59
CA HIS A 99 5.39 13.46 19.21
C HIS A 99 6.71 13.84 18.53
N PHE A 100 6.68 14.78 17.57
CA PHE A 100 7.87 15.14 16.83
C PHE A 100 8.96 15.66 17.79
N PRO A 101 10.23 15.26 17.61
CA PRO A 101 11.26 15.47 18.63
C PRO A 101 11.69 16.94 18.79
N GLU A 102 11.23 17.83 17.90
CA GLU A 102 11.54 19.25 17.93
C GLU A 102 10.43 20.09 17.29
N ALA A 103 10.46 21.41 17.53
CA ALA A 103 9.51 22.34 16.94
C ALA A 103 9.71 22.42 15.43
N VAL A 104 8.65 22.15 14.67
CA VAL A 104 8.65 22.12 13.20
C VAL A 104 8.34 23.48 12.56
N ALA A 105 7.95 24.48 13.35
CA ALA A 105 7.64 25.81 12.85
C ALA A 105 8.86 26.44 12.13
N GLY A 106 8.68 26.88 10.89
CA GLY A 106 9.74 27.43 10.04
C GLY A 106 10.70 26.38 9.45
N GLN A 107 10.50 25.10 9.75
CA GLN A 107 11.27 24.02 9.16
C GLN A 107 10.72 23.62 7.79
N ARG A 108 11.61 23.17 6.91
CA ARG A 108 11.26 22.65 5.59
C ARG A 108 11.36 21.13 5.59
N LEU A 109 10.24 20.45 5.36
CA LEU A 109 10.11 19.00 5.47
C LEU A 109 9.87 18.40 4.09
N LEU A 110 10.72 17.47 3.65
CA LEU A 110 10.53 16.72 2.42
C LEU A 110 9.66 15.49 2.69
N PHE A 111 8.57 15.33 1.95
CA PHE A 111 7.66 14.20 2.08
C PHE A 111 7.42 13.47 0.76
N PRO A 112 8.30 12.53 0.39
CA PRO A 112 8.09 11.64 -0.75
C PRO A 112 6.99 10.63 -0.42
N ARG A 113 5.94 10.57 -1.24
CA ARG A 113 4.74 9.77 -0.97
C ARG A 113 4.14 9.17 -2.23
N VAL A 114 3.07 8.39 -2.05
CA VAL A 114 2.24 7.95 -3.19
C VAL A 114 1.62 9.17 -3.87
N GLU A 115 1.59 9.16 -5.19
CA GLU A 115 1.03 10.23 -6.04
C GLU A 115 -0.46 10.44 -5.77
N SER A 116 -1.27 9.39 -5.90
CA SER A 116 -2.71 9.45 -5.65
C SER A 116 -3.09 8.85 -4.30
N GLY A 117 -3.85 9.63 -3.53
CA GLY A 117 -4.29 9.26 -2.19
C GLY A 117 -3.13 9.31 -1.17
N GLY A 118 -3.22 8.49 -0.12
CA GLY A 118 -2.28 8.52 1.00
C GLY A 118 -2.76 9.43 2.14
N ARG A 119 -1.86 9.72 3.08
CA ARG A 119 -2.20 10.41 4.34
C ARG A 119 -2.11 11.93 4.16
N GLU A 120 -3.20 12.55 3.72
CA GLU A 120 -3.32 14.02 3.64
C GLU A 120 -3.20 14.68 5.01
N VAL A 121 -3.67 14.00 6.06
CA VAL A 121 -3.64 14.47 7.45
C VAL A 121 -2.24 14.89 7.90
N LEU A 122 -1.20 14.13 7.54
CA LEU A 122 0.19 14.46 7.90
C LEU A 122 0.63 15.83 7.36
N VAL A 123 0.27 16.12 6.11
CA VAL A 123 0.63 17.37 5.45
C VAL A 123 -0.11 18.52 6.12
N GLN A 124 -1.39 18.33 6.41
CA GLN A 124 -2.22 19.31 7.09
C GLN A 124 -1.72 19.62 8.51
N GLU A 125 -1.40 18.60 9.30
CA GLU A 125 -0.93 18.76 10.68
C GLU A 125 0.44 19.45 10.75
N PHE A 126 1.42 19.04 9.94
CA PHE A 126 2.73 19.71 9.92
C PHE A 126 2.64 21.15 9.43
N THR A 127 1.79 21.40 8.43
CA THR A 127 1.54 22.77 7.93
C THR A 127 0.87 23.62 9.00
N ALA A 128 -0.11 23.07 9.73
CA ALA A 128 -0.77 23.75 10.85
C ALA A 128 0.20 24.03 12.02
N ALA A 129 1.20 23.15 12.22
CA ALA A 129 2.30 23.36 13.16
C ALA A 129 3.38 24.34 12.65
N GLY A 130 3.18 24.95 11.48
CA GLY A 130 4.03 26.02 10.93
C GLY A 130 5.21 25.55 10.09
N ALA A 131 5.25 24.28 9.69
CA ALA A 131 6.29 23.76 8.80
C ALA A 131 5.95 24.04 7.32
N GLU A 132 6.97 24.21 6.49
CA GLU A 132 6.84 24.13 5.03
C GLU A 132 6.98 22.66 4.60
N VAL A 133 5.87 22.01 4.27
CA VAL A 133 5.87 20.62 3.79
C VAL A 133 5.95 20.60 2.27
N VAL A 134 7.03 20.02 1.74
CA VAL A 134 7.21 19.77 0.31
C VAL A 134 6.86 18.32 0.03
N GLU A 135 5.60 18.08 -0.34
CA GLU A 135 5.14 16.77 -0.79
C GLU A 135 5.52 16.52 -2.25
N VAL A 136 6.08 15.34 -2.52
CA VAL A 136 6.48 14.94 -3.87
C VAL A 136 6.05 13.51 -4.16
N ALA A 137 5.57 13.27 -5.37
CA ALA A 137 5.26 11.94 -5.84
C ALA A 137 6.55 11.12 -5.98
N ALA A 138 6.65 10.03 -5.20
CA ALA A 138 7.75 9.07 -5.27
C ALA A 138 7.35 7.78 -5.97
N TYR A 139 6.08 7.41 -5.91
CA TYR A 139 5.53 6.22 -6.56
C TYR A 139 4.04 6.38 -6.76
N GLU A 140 3.45 5.49 -7.54
CA GLU A 140 2.00 5.32 -7.63
C GLU A 140 1.65 3.85 -7.37
N SER A 141 0.44 3.61 -6.86
CA SER A 141 -0.18 2.30 -6.74
C SER A 141 -1.22 2.10 -7.85
N GLY A 142 -0.95 1.16 -8.75
CA GLY A 142 -1.77 0.88 -9.93
C GLY A 142 -2.41 -0.51 -9.91
N CYS A 143 -3.35 -0.72 -10.84
CA CYS A 143 -3.73 -2.06 -11.26
C CYS A 143 -2.61 -2.60 -12.19
N PRO A 144 -2.15 -3.85 -12.00
CA PRO A 144 -1.27 -4.49 -12.97
C PRO A 144 -1.84 -4.47 -14.38
N GLU A 145 -0.96 -4.45 -15.38
CA GLU A 145 -1.37 -4.42 -16.79
C GLU A 145 -2.06 -5.73 -17.22
N PHE A 146 -1.65 -6.85 -16.63
CA PHE A 146 -2.21 -8.18 -16.91
C PHE A 146 -2.35 -9.00 -15.63
N ALA A 147 -3.37 -9.85 -15.60
CA ALA A 147 -3.54 -10.83 -14.53
C ALA A 147 -2.47 -11.92 -14.61
N ASP A 148 -2.09 -12.49 -13.46
CA ASP A 148 -1.18 -13.64 -13.44
C ASP A 148 -1.80 -14.81 -14.25
N PRO A 149 -1.10 -15.34 -15.28
CA PRO A 149 -1.62 -16.41 -16.10
C PRO A 149 -1.96 -17.69 -15.32
N ASN A 150 -1.22 -17.98 -14.24
CA ASN A 150 -1.47 -19.14 -13.39
C ASN A 150 -2.75 -18.96 -12.58
N ALA A 151 -3.00 -17.75 -12.07
CA ALA A 151 -4.26 -17.42 -11.38
C ALA A 151 -5.45 -17.52 -12.33
N LEU A 152 -5.34 -16.97 -13.55
CA LEU A 152 -6.38 -17.12 -14.57
C LEU A 152 -6.61 -18.59 -14.94
N ALA A 153 -5.55 -19.39 -15.07
CA ALA A 153 -5.66 -20.81 -15.38
C ALA A 153 -6.30 -21.60 -14.22
N ALA A 154 -5.94 -21.30 -12.97
CA ALA A 154 -6.55 -21.92 -11.80
C ALA A 154 -8.06 -21.65 -11.75
N LEU A 155 -8.46 -20.40 -11.97
CA LEU A 155 -9.87 -20.01 -12.02
C LEU A 155 -10.62 -20.65 -13.19
N LYS A 156 -10.05 -20.62 -14.41
CA LYS A 156 -10.64 -21.25 -15.61
C LYS A 156 -10.86 -22.74 -15.44
N ASN A 157 -9.94 -23.41 -14.74
CA ASN A 157 -9.97 -24.87 -14.53
C ASN A 157 -10.76 -25.28 -13.29
N GLY A 158 -11.46 -24.35 -12.61
CA GLY A 158 -12.27 -24.66 -11.42
C GLY A 158 -11.44 -25.12 -10.23
N ARG A 159 -10.19 -24.64 -10.09
CA ARG A 159 -9.27 -25.00 -9.00
C ARG A 159 -9.22 -23.94 -7.89
N VAL A 160 -10.21 -23.05 -7.85
CA VAL A 160 -10.30 -21.96 -6.89
C VAL A 160 -11.62 -22.08 -6.17
N ASP A 161 -11.57 -22.37 -4.88
CA ASP A 161 -12.77 -22.49 -4.04
C ASP A 161 -13.20 -21.13 -3.49
N VAL A 162 -12.25 -20.24 -3.23
CA VAL A 162 -12.47 -18.93 -2.62
C VAL A 162 -11.51 -17.87 -3.17
N ILE A 163 -12.03 -16.66 -3.42
CA ILE A 163 -11.23 -15.45 -3.66
C ILE A 163 -11.38 -14.53 -2.46
N THR A 164 -10.27 -13.95 -2.01
CA THR A 164 -10.23 -13.13 -0.79
C THR A 164 -9.83 -11.69 -1.10
N PHE A 165 -10.51 -10.73 -0.47
CA PHE A 165 -10.26 -9.31 -0.65
C PHE A 165 -10.02 -8.59 0.68
N ALA A 166 -8.83 -8.00 0.81
CA ALA A 166 -8.45 -7.19 1.98
C ALA A 166 -8.69 -5.68 1.78
N SER A 167 -9.15 -5.25 0.60
CA SER A 167 -9.48 -3.84 0.35
C SER A 167 -10.44 -3.67 -0.83
N SER A 168 -11.23 -2.60 -0.82
CA SER A 168 -12.08 -2.20 -1.95
C SER A 168 -11.27 -2.02 -3.25
N LYS A 169 -10.06 -1.43 -3.17
CA LYS A 169 -9.21 -1.18 -4.36
C LYS A 169 -8.82 -2.48 -5.06
N THR A 170 -8.52 -3.52 -4.29
CA THR A 170 -8.22 -4.85 -4.86
C THR A 170 -9.43 -5.49 -5.53
N VAL A 171 -10.66 -5.23 -5.06
CA VAL A 171 -11.88 -5.72 -5.74
C VAL A 171 -12.01 -5.10 -7.14
N VAL A 172 -11.86 -3.76 -7.22
CA VAL A 172 -11.93 -3.01 -8.48
C VAL A 172 -10.91 -3.54 -9.48
N HIS A 173 -9.65 -3.63 -9.06
CA HIS A 173 -8.57 -4.08 -9.92
C HIS A 173 -8.73 -5.55 -10.32
N THR A 174 -9.14 -6.44 -9.42
CA THR A 174 -9.41 -7.84 -9.79
C THR A 174 -10.54 -7.95 -10.80
N ALA A 175 -11.63 -7.19 -10.68
CA ALA A 175 -12.70 -7.20 -11.68
C ALA A 175 -12.18 -6.77 -13.06
N GLN A 176 -11.38 -5.69 -13.13
CA GLN A 176 -10.73 -5.24 -14.37
C GLN A 176 -9.81 -6.31 -14.96
N LEU A 177 -8.95 -6.91 -14.13
CA LEU A 177 -8.00 -7.95 -14.53
C LEU A 177 -8.70 -9.21 -15.06
N LEU A 178 -9.77 -9.64 -14.41
CA LEU A 178 -10.58 -10.78 -14.83
C LEU A 178 -11.34 -10.48 -16.13
N GLU A 179 -11.92 -9.29 -16.27
CA GLU A 179 -12.59 -8.87 -17.51
C GLU A 179 -11.63 -8.86 -18.69
N GLN A 180 -10.43 -8.28 -18.52
CA GLN A 180 -9.40 -8.25 -19.53
C GLN A 180 -8.88 -9.65 -19.89
N GLY A 181 -8.67 -10.53 -18.89
CA GLY A 181 -8.08 -11.85 -19.08
C GLY A 181 -9.07 -12.96 -19.50
N LEU A 182 -10.36 -12.79 -19.22
CA LEU A 182 -11.40 -13.80 -19.42
C LEU A 182 -12.54 -13.34 -20.34
N GLY A 183 -12.57 -12.05 -20.71
CA GLY A 183 -13.60 -11.45 -21.54
C GLY A 183 -14.89 -11.11 -20.78
N SER A 184 -15.94 -10.70 -21.51
CA SER A 184 -17.19 -10.18 -20.93
C SER A 184 -17.96 -11.16 -20.04
N GLN A 185 -17.69 -12.47 -20.16
CA GLN A 185 -18.31 -13.52 -19.34
C GLN A 185 -17.48 -13.88 -18.10
N TRP A 186 -16.47 -13.08 -17.73
CA TRP A 186 -15.59 -13.38 -16.59
C TRP A 186 -16.36 -13.67 -15.29
N ARG A 187 -17.51 -13.01 -15.07
CA ARG A 187 -18.34 -13.20 -13.87
C ARG A 187 -18.87 -14.62 -13.71
N SER A 188 -19.20 -15.33 -14.80
CA SER A 188 -19.67 -16.72 -14.68
C SER A 188 -18.58 -17.67 -14.21
N ARG A 189 -17.31 -17.28 -14.31
CA ARG A 189 -16.19 -18.02 -13.71
C ARG A 189 -16.15 -17.93 -12.20
N LEU A 190 -16.91 -17.01 -11.62
CA LEU A 190 -17.05 -16.86 -10.18
C LEU A 190 -18.25 -17.63 -9.63
N ASP A 191 -19.13 -18.20 -10.46
CA ASP A 191 -20.39 -18.81 -9.98
C ASP A 191 -20.14 -19.91 -8.94
N SER A 192 -19.10 -20.71 -9.12
CA SER A 192 -18.70 -21.78 -8.18
C SER A 192 -17.62 -21.36 -7.17
N VAL A 193 -17.30 -20.06 -7.07
CA VAL A 193 -16.22 -19.54 -6.24
C VAL A 193 -16.80 -18.65 -5.14
N ALA A 194 -16.44 -18.92 -3.89
CA ALA A 194 -16.83 -18.07 -2.78
C ALA A 194 -16.07 -16.74 -2.80
N ILE A 195 -16.75 -15.65 -2.45
CA ILE A 195 -16.15 -14.32 -2.34
C ILE A 195 -16.03 -13.95 -0.87
N ALA A 196 -14.79 -13.87 -0.38
CA ALA A 196 -14.46 -13.45 0.96
C ALA A 196 -13.97 -12.01 0.99
N SER A 197 -14.46 -11.23 1.94
CA SER A 197 -14.10 -9.82 2.13
C SER A 197 -13.72 -9.55 3.57
N ILE A 198 -12.74 -8.69 3.81
CA ILE A 198 -12.25 -8.40 5.17
C ILE A 198 -13.23 -7.57 6.01
N GLY A 199 -14.19 -6.87 5.39
CA GLY A 199 -15.13 -6.02 6.11
C GLY A 199 -15.96 -5.09 5.20
N PRO A 200 -16.88 -4.30 5.79
CA PRO A 200 -18.08 -3.79 5.10
C PRO A 200 -17.80 -2.99 3.84
N LYS A 201 -16.81 -2.09 3.86
CA LYS A 201 -16.46 -1.26 2.69
C LYS A 201 -15.94 -2.10 1.52
N THR A 202 -15.21 -3.17 1.81
CA THR A 202 -14.75 -4.12 0.77
C THR A 202 -15.92 -4.93 0.26
N SER A 203 -16.81 -5.34 1.16
CA SER A 203 -18.03 -6.09 0.84
C SER A 203 -18.96 -5.32 -0.09
N ASP A 204 -19.11 -4.01 0.11
CA ASP A 204 -19.91 -3.16 -0.77
C ASP A 204 -19.34 -3.15 -2.20
N SER A 205 -18.02 -3.01 -2.35
CA SER A 205 -17.36 -3.12 -3.66
C SER A 205 -17.53 -4.51 -4.29
N CYS A 206 -17.49 -5.58 -3.49
CA CYS A 206 -17.75 -6.93 -3.97
C CYS A 206 -19.19 -7.08 -4.49
N ARG A 207 -20.18 -6.57 -3.76
CA ARG A 207 -21.59 -6.60 -4.19
C ARG A 207 -21.81 -5.80 -5.47
N GLU A 208 -21.20 -4.61 -5.57
CA GLU A 208 -21.32 -3.73 -6.74
C GLU A 208 -20.69 -4.36 -8.00
N LEU A 209 -19.47 -4.90 -7.89
CA LEU A 209 -18.70 -5.34 -9.05
C LEU A 209 -18.82 -6.83 -9.34
N LEU A 210 -18.86 -7.66 -8.30
CA LEU A 210 -18.91 -9.12 -8.39
C LEU A 210 -20.32 -9.68 -8.17
N GLY A 211 -21.24 -8.87 -7.65
CA GLY A 211 -22.65 -9.22 -7.45
C GLY A 211 -22.98 -9.86 -6.09
N ARG A 212 -21.98 -10.28 -5.31
CA ARG A 212 -22.20 -10.91 -4.00
C ARG A 212 -20.97 -10.89 -3.08
N VAL A 213 -21.18 -11.27 -1.83
CA VAL A 213 -20.17 -11.62 -0.82
C VAL A 213 -20.71 -12.83 -0.08
N ASP A 214 -19.88 -13.86 0.05
CA ASP A 214 -20.25 -15.13 0.68
C ASP A 214 -19.66 -15.25 2.09
N ILE A 215 -18.53 -14.56 2.35
CA ILE A 215 -17.80 -14.62 3.61
C ILE A 215 -17.37 -13.21 4.03
N GLU A 216 -17.76 -12.81 5.24
CA GLU A 216 -17.33 -11.58 5.90
C GLU A 216 -17.07 -11.90 7.38
N PRO A 217 -15.89 -11.58 7.94
CA PRO A 217 -15.56 -11.95 9.31
C PRO A 217 -16.26 -11.04 10.33
N ALA A 218 -16.46 -11.55 11.55
CA ALA A 218 -16.98 -10.75 12.67
C ALA A 218 -15.97 -9.68 13.13
N GLU A 219 -14.68 -10.03 13.10
CA GLU A 219 -13.58 -9.11 13.33
C GLU A 219 -12.90 -8.75 12.00
N TYR A 220 -12.83 -7.46 11.67
CA TYR A 220 -12.29 -6.97 10.39
C TYR A 220 -10.75 -6.95 10.35
N THR A 221 -10.15 -8.09 10.68
CA THR A 221 -8.71 -8.34 10.70
C THR A 221 -8.36 -9.46 9.72
N LEU A 222 -7.07 -9.59 9.37
CA LEU A 222 -6.62 -10.71 8.52
C LEU A 222 -6.82 -12.07 9.22
N ASP A 223 -6.65 -12.10 10.54
CA ASP A 223 -6.86 -13.31 11.34
C ASP A 223 -8.36 -13.66 11.35
N GLY A 224 -9.23 -12.69 11.60
CA GLY A 224 -10.69 -12.87 11.53
C GLY A 224 -11.15 -13.35 10.14
N LEU A 225 -10.61 -12.77 9.06
CA LEU A 225 -10.88 -13.23 7.69
C LEU A 225 -10.44 -14.68 7.48
N THR A 226 -9.26 -15.05 7.98
CA THR A 226 -8.73 -16.42 7.87
C THR A 226 -9.61 -17.42 8.61
N GLU A 227 -10.06 -17.06 9.82
CA GLU A 227 -10.98 -17.88 10.63
C GLU A 227 -12.33 -18.06 9.95
N ALA A 228 -12.90 -16.99 9.39
CA ALA A 228 -14.17 -17.04 8.67
C ALA A 228 -14.09 -17.95 7.43
N ILE A 229 -12.99 -17.91 6.68
CA ILE A 229 -12.75 -18.80 5.53
C ILE A 229 -12.63 -20.26 5.99
N ALA A 230 -11.91 -20.53 7.09
CA ALA A 230 -11.75 -21.88 7.62
C ALA A 230 -13.09 -22.47 8.10
N ALA A 231 -13.93 -21.66 8.75
CA ALA A 231 -15.28 -22.05 9.17
C ALA A 231 -16.17 -22.37 7.95
N TRP A 232 -16.14 -21.53 6.92
CA TRP A 232 -16.87 -21.75 5.67
C TRP A 232 -16.43 -23.05 4.96
N ALA A 233 -15.13 -23.32 4.88
CA ALA A 233 -14.59 -24.52 4.25
C ALA A 233 -15.00 -25.81 5.00
N SER A 234 -15.05 -25.75 6.34
CA SER A 234 -15.49 -26.86 7.18
C SER A 234 -16.99 -27.15 7.02
N ALA A 235 -17.81 -26.11 6.81
CA ALA A 235 -19.25 -26.25 6.58
C ALA A 235 -19.58 -26.76 5.16
N SER A 236 -18.72 -26.46 4.18
CA SER A 236 -18.92 -26.84 2.77
C SER A 236 -18.44 -28.26 2.44
N SER A 237 -17.70 -28.90 3.36
CA SER A 237 -17.15 -30.24 3.21
C SER A 237 -17.96 -31.34 3.91
N GLY A 238 -19.03 -30.97 4.62
CA GLY A 238 -20.00 -31.88 5.25
C GLY A 238 -21.30 -31.95 4.46
#